data_AF-A0A3D0W190-F1
#
_entry.id   AF-A0A3D0W190-F1
#
_cell.length_a   1.000
_cell.length_b   1.000
_cell.length_c   1.000
_cell.angle_alpha   90.00
_cell.angle_beta   90.00
_cell.angle_gamma   90.00
#
_symmetry.space_group_name_H-M   'P 1'
#
loop_
_entity.id
_entity.type
_entity.pdbx_description
1 polymer ?
#
loop_
_entity_poly.entity_id
_entity_poly.type
_entity_poly.pdbx_seq_one_letter_code
_entity_poly.pdbx_strand_id
1 'polypeptide(L)'
;MKKLSIFFKKGMTKIKNILIQINPKRLTIIVLAFLFILVIGLSFFKKSSINEFYDASALVADYSSSSISSAYNTPLYTLIKQDYEVRNVIETDEVKTMLVGDMAGQAIDENDSEYGEAVQQYNQLKGTSGHVFLMDSTHPVGFQNKSTETGLYYLAIDYYEIEDTIDNTQISIKVNGESLFYESQTLVMPSKWVLSTTEFTLDRYENEIQPSSIKVKDWYNQPISDYKGMHTGLFAFELSFDDVVTIEYVNGQLLIGQVYYVVEEEIPSYASYLSSHGSAGVVDDEIVIAARNMSYRNDASIRLRPEQDPSNLYYNTQFLRLNVIFGDSWQNSG
;
A
#
# COMPACT_ATOMS: atom_id res chain seq x y z
N MET A 1 44.10 50.18 -23.59
CA MET A 1 44.82 49.47 -22.49
C MET A 1 45.56 50.39 -21.51
N LYS A 2 46.35 51.39 -21.94
CA LYS A 2 47.06 52.32 -21.00
C LYS A 2 46.14 53.10 -20.03
N LYS A 3 44.97 53.57 -20.46
CA LYS A 3 44.01 54.30 -19.58
C LYS A 3 43.40 53.43 -18.48
N LEU A 4 43.09 52.17 -18.79
CA LEU A 4 42.54 51.21 -17.82
C LEU A 4 43.58 50.81 -16.77
N SER A 5 44.82 50.56 -17.21
CA SER A 5 45.97 50.33 -16.34
C SER A 5 46.20 51.48 -15.36
N ILE A 6 46.14 52.74 -15.81
CA ILE A 6 46.32 53.92 -14.96
C ILE A 6 45.15 54.09 -13.98
N PHE A 7 43.92 53.79 -14.40
CA PHE A 7 42.73 53.82 -13.55
C PHE A 7 42.82 52.78 -12.41
N PHE A 8 43.20 51.54 -12.73
CA PHE A 8 43.46 50.50 -11.75
C PHE A 8 44.64 50.86 -10.83
N LYS A 9 45.74 51.42 -11.38
CA LYS A 9 46.89 51.85 -10.58
C LYS A 9 46.50 52.93 -9.57
N LYS A 10 45.72 53.95 -9.99
CA LYS A 10 45.21 55.02 -9.11
C LYS A 10 44.22 54.51 -8.06
N GLY A 11 43.33 53.58 -8.44
CA GLY A 11 42.41 52.92 -7.51
C GLY A 11 43.16 52.10 -6.46
N MET A 12 44.12 51.28 -6.87
CA MET A 12 44.98 50.49 -5.98
C MET A 12 45.84 51.36 -5.07
N THR A 13 46.34 52.51 -5.53
CA THR A 13 47.11 53.42 -4.65
C THR A 13 46.24 54.04 -3.58
N LYS A 14 45.00 54.43 -3.90
CA LYS A 14 44.03 54.91 -2.91
C LYS A 14 43.67 53.83 -1.89
N ILE A 15 43.38 52.62 -2.35
CA ILE A 15 43.06 51.48 -1.47
C ILE A 15 44.25 51.13 -0.57
N LYS A 16 45.46 51.08 -1.14
CA LYS A 16 46.69 50.81 -0.38
C LYS A 16 46.94 51.88 0.69
N ASN A 17 46.75 53.15 0.36
CA ASN A 17 46.92 54.24 1.34
C ASN A 17 45.89 54.18 2.47
N ILE A 18 44.64 53.81 2.16
CA ILE A 18 43.60 53.60 3.18
C ILE A 18 43.94 52.40 4.07
N LEU A 19 44.41 51.29 3.49
CA LEU A 19 44.80 50.09 4.23
C LEU A 19 46.00 50.32 5.17
N ILE A 20 46.98 51.12 4.75
CA ILE A 20 48.17 51.46 5.58
C ILE A 20 47.79 52.37 6.77
N GLN A 21 46.74 53.19 6.63
CA GLN A 21 46.28 54.08 7.70
C GLN A 21 45.38 53.39 8.74
N ILE A 22 44.93 52.16 8.48
CA ILE A 22 44.10 51.38 9.39
C ILE A 22 45.01 50.60 10.34
N ASN A 23 44.73 50.69 11.64
CA ASN A 23 45.43 49.90 12.66
C ASN A 23 45.34 48.39 12.32
N PRO A 24 46.45 47.62 12.39
CA PRO A 24 46.46 46.20 12.07
C PRO A 24 45.34 45.39 12.73
N LYS A 25 45.00 45.69 13.99
CA LYS A 25 43.89 45.02 14.70
C LYS A 25 42.53 45.27 14.05
N ARG A 26 42.26 46.50 13.60
CA ARG A 26 41.01 46.86 12.92
C ARG A 26 40.94 46.26 11.52
N LEU A 27 42.07 46.20 10.82
CA LEU A 27 42.15 45.58 9.49
C LEU A 27 41.79 44.09 9.57
N THR A 28 42.33 43.36 10.55
CA THR A 28 41.99 41.94 10.76
C THR A 28 40.50 41.73 11.03
N ILE A 29 39.88 42.58 11.85
CA ILE A 29 38.43 42.51 12.14
C ILE A 29 37.61 42.75 10.87
N ILE A 30 37.97 43.74 10.05
CA ILE A 30 37.25 44.04 8.79
C ILE A 30 37.36 42.87 7.81
N VAL A 31 38.55 42.27 7.69
CA VAL A 31 38.75 41.11 6.81
C VAL A 31 37.95 39.91 7.30
N LEU A 32 37.96 39.62 8.61
CA LEU A 32 37.16 38.54 9.19
C LEU A 32 35.66 38.79 9.02
N ALA A 33 35.19 40.02 9.23
CA ALA A 33 33.78 40.38 9.04
C ALA A 33 33.35 40.21 7.57
N PHE A 34 34.20 40.65 6.63
CA PHE A 34 33.95 40.45 5.21
C PHE A 34 33.91 38.96 4.84
N LEU A 35 34.85 38.17 5.34
CA LEU A 35 34.92 36.73 5.07
C LEU A 35 33.72 35.99 5.69
N PHE A 36 33.27 36.42 6.87
CA PHE A 36 32.07 35.89 7.53
C PHE A 36 30.80 36.22 6.74
N ILE A 37 30.63 37.47 6.29
CA ILE A 37 29.51 37.89 5.45
C ILE A 37 29.52 37.15 4.11
N LEU A 38 30.70 36.94 3.51
CA LEU A 38 30.86 36.18 2.27
C LEU A 38 30.43 34.72 2.47
N VAL A 39 30.89 34.06 3.54
CA VAL A 39 30.53 32.67 3.84
C VAL A 39 29.03 32.53 4.09
N ILE A 40 28.41 33.46 4.83
CA ILE A 40 26.96 33.50 5.04
C ILE A 40 26.23 33.71 3.71
N GLY A 41 26.66 34.68 2.89
CA GLY A 41 26.04 34.95 1.60
C GLY A 41 26.10 33.72 0.67
N LEU A 42 27.24 33.05 0.62
CA LEU A 42 27.42 31.85 -0.20
C LEU A 42 26.65 30.63 0.33
N SER A 43 26.37 30.54 1.64
CA SER A 43 25.59 29.42 2.18
C SER A 43 24.13 29.43 1.70
N PHE A 44 23.54 30.61 1.47
CA PHE A 44 22.19 30.75 0.91
C PHE A 44 22.09 30.33 -0.57
N PHE A 45 23.21 30.30 -1.30
CA PHE A 45 23.24 29.86 -2.71
C PHE A 45 23.63 28.39 -2.87
N LYS A 46 23.91 27.67 -1.78
CA LYS A 46 24.15 26.23 -1.86
C LYS A 46 22.82 25.56 -2.18
N LYS A 47 22.65 25.14 -3.45
CA LYS A 47 21.52 24.31 -3.88
C LYS A 47 21.61 23.00 -3.11
N SER A 48 20.85 22.88 -2.02
CA SER A 48 20.74 21.62 -1.28
C SER A 48 19.87 20.69 -2.10
N SER A 49 20.46 19.68 -2.71
CA SER A 49 19.72 18.57 -3.29
C SER A 49 19.79 17.42 -2.29
N ILE A 50 18.66 17.13 -1.63
CA ILE A 50 18.50 15.86 -0.91
C ILE A 50 18.16 14.82 -1.98
N ASN A 51 19.19 14.28 -2.61
CA ASN A 51 19.06 13.21 -3.61
C ASN A 51 19.49 11.84 -3.06
N GLU A 52 19.74 11.75 -1.76
CA GLU A 52 20.03 10.45 -1.13
C GLU A 52 18.72 9.70 -0.96
N PHE A 53 18.53 8.69 -1.80
CA PHE A 53 17.51 7.66 -1.59
C PHE A 53 18.01 6.73 -0.48
N TYR A 54 17.28 6.70 0.63
CA TYR A 54 17.47 5.72 1.69
C TYR A 54 16.45 4.63 1.48
N ASP A 55 16.92 3.43 1.14
CA ASP A 55 16.04 2.27 1.02
C ASP A 55 15.62 1.82 2.43
N ALA A 56 14.48 2.33 2.88
CA ALA A 56 13.89 1.94 4.16
C ALA A 56 13.13 0.60 4.08
N SER A 57 12.96 0.00 2.89
CA SER A 57 12.25 -1.28 2.76
C SER A 57 12.93 -2.39 3.57
N ALA A 58 14.27 -2.41 3.57
CA ALA A 58 15.06 -3.33 4.37
C ALA A 58 14.92 -3.11 5.89
N LEU A 59 14.53 -1.90 6.33
CA LEU A 59 14.30 -1.59 7.75
C LEU A 59 12.90 -1.97 8.21
N VAL A 60 11.91 -1.96 7.31
CA VAL A 60 10.54 -2.45 7.61
C VAL A 60 10.57 -3.95 7.91
N ALA A 61 11.48 -4.69 7.25
CA ALA A 61 11.71 -6.12 7.48
C ALA A 61 12.81 -6.43 8.51
N ASP A 62 13.39 -5.43 9.22
CA ASP A 62 14.39 -5.70 10.26
C ASP A 62 13.69 -6.15 11.56
N TYR A 63 13.53 -7.46 11.67
CA TYR A 63 12.87 -8.12 12.77
C TYR A 63 13.77 -8.39 13.99
N SER A 64 15.00 -7.86 14.01
CA SER A 64 15.99 -8.14 15.08
C SER A 64 15.55 -7.71 16.49
N SER A 65 14.44 -6.97 16.62
CA SER A 65 13.92 -6.44 17.88
C SER A 65 12.42 -6.69 18.11
N SER A 66 11.88 -7.85 17.73
CA SER A 66 10.47 -8.17 18.00
C SER A 66 10.22 -8.71 19.42
N SER A 67 9.29 -8.08 20.15
CA SER A 67 8.77 -8.57 21.42
C SER A 67 7.71 -9.68 21.22
N ILE A 68 7.79 -10.76 22.00
CA ILE A 68 6.75 -11.80 22.06
C ILE A 68 5.46 -11.18 22.61
N SER A 69 4.35 -11.27 21.86
CA SER A 69 3.02 -10.97 22.42
C SER A 69 2.62 -12.10 23.37
N SER A 70 2.68 -11.85 24.68
CA SER A 70 2.29 -12.82 25.72
C SER A 70 0.78 -13.06 25.79
N ALA A 71 -0.02 -12.38 24.96
CA ALA A 71 -1.48 -12.35 25.08
C ALA A 71 -2.20 -13.54 24.41
N TYR A 72 -1.61 -14.18 23.39
CA TYR A 72 -2.37 -15.09 22.51
C TYR A 72 -1.80 -16.50 22.34
N ASN A 73 -0.71 -16.84 23.03
CA ASN A 73 -0.08 -18.17 22.98
C ASN A 73 0.27 -18.66 21.54
N THR A 74 0.42 -17.72 20.60
CA THR A 74 0.84 -17.96 19.21
C THR A 74 1.92 -16.93 18.86
N PRO A 75 3.02 -17.32 18.21
CA PRO A 75 4.07 -16.37 17.80
C PRO A 75 3.56 -15.38 16.74
N LEU A 76 4.11 -14.17 16.72
CA LEU A 76 3.90 -13.21 15.63
C LEU A 76 4.52 -13.75 14.33
N TYR A 77 3.96 -13.38 13.18
CA TYR A 77 4.49 -13.79 11.87
C TYR A 77 5.97 -13.43 11.70
N THR A 78 6.38 -12.28 12.24
CA THR A 78 7.80 -11.90 12.38
C THR A 78 8.72 -13.03 12.85
N LEU A 79 8.35 -13.66 13.97
CA LEU A 79 9.16 -14.69 14.61
C LEU A 79 9.16 -15.98 13.78
N ILE A 80 8.01 -16.28 13.17
CA ILE A 80 7.85 -17.43 12.30
C ILE A 80 8.68 -17.26 11.02
N LYS A 81 8.67 -16.08 10.40
CA LYS A 81 9.48 -15.78 9.21
C LYS A 81 10.99 -15.90 9.51
N GLN A 82 11.45 -15.40 10.65
CA GLN A 82 12.84 -15.60 11.08
C GLN A 82 13.20 -17.07 11.28
N ASP A 83 12.29 -17.85 11.86
CA ASP A 83 12.47 -19.30 12.03
C ASP A 83 12.56 -20.00 10.67
N TYR A 84 11.75 -19.61 9.68
CA TYR A 84 11.85 -20.11 8.30
C TYR A 84 13.23 -19.84 7.68
N GLU A 85 13.75 -18.62 7.82
CA GLU A 85 15.07 -18.24 7.33
C GLU A 85 16.19 -19.04 8.02
N VAL A 86 16.12 -19.20 9.35
CA VAL A 86 17.12 -19.97 10.12
C VAL A 86 17.11 -21.44 9.73
N ARG A 87 15.91 -22.01 9.50
CA ARG A 87 15.75 -23.40 9.06
C ARG A 87 16.02 -23.61 7.58
N ASN A 88 16.20 -22.53 6.80
CA ASN A 88 16.30 -22.57 5.34
C ASN A 88 15.12 -23.32 4.70
N VAL A 89 13.90 -23.01 5.14
CA VAL A 89 12.69 -23.55 4.50
C VAL A 89 12.58 -23.01 3.08
N ILE A 90 12.25 -23.89 2.13
CA ILE A 90 12.20 -23.55 0.71
C ILE A 90 10.89 -22.82 0.43
N GLU A 91 10.97 -21.64 -0.18
CA GLU A 91 9.81 -20.98 -0.80
C GLU A 91 9.41 -21.73 -2.06
N THR A 92 8.12 -22.03 -2.18
CA THR A 92 7.61 -22.80 -3.32
C THR A 92 7.24 -21.85 -4.47
N ASP A 93 7.68 -22.22 -5.68
CA ASP A 93 7.27 -21.55 -6.92
C ASP A 93 5.98 -22.17 -7.52
N GLU A 94 5.24 -22.94 -6.73
CA GLU A 94 4.08 -23.69 -7.22
C GLU A 94 2.89 -22.75 -7.45
N VAL A 95 2.45 -22.67 -8.71
CA VAL A 95 1.17 -22.05 -9.07
C VAL A 95 0.15 -23.13 -9.31
N LYS A 96 -0.86 -23.19 -8.45
CA LYS A 96 -1.89 -24.24 -8.49
C LYS A 96 -3.23 -23.70 -8.04
N THR A 97 -4.30 -24.21 -8.63
CA THR A 97 -5.67 -23.90 -8.23
C THR A 97 -6.28 -25.10 -7.52
N MET A 98 -6.77 -24.87 -6.31
CA MET A 98 -7.66 -25.79 -5.62
C MET A 98 -9.07 -25.54 -6.15
N LEU A 99 -9.56 -26.47 -6.96
CA LEU A 99 -10.92 -26.41 -7.48
C LEU A 99 -11.91 -26.60 -6.34
N VAL A 100 -13.10 -26.00 -6.44
CA VAL A 100 -14.16 -26.16 -5.44
C VAL A 100 -14.51 -27.62 -5.16
N GLY A 101 -14.37 -28.52 -6.14
CA GLY A 101 -14.61 -29.96 -5.96
C GLY A 101 -13.55 -30.70 -5.13
N ASP A 102 -12.36 -30.11 -4.96
CA ASP A 102 -11.26 -30.65 -4.15
C ASP A 102 -11.24 -30.04 -2.73
N MET A 103 -12.20 -29.17 -2.44
CA MET A 103 -12.39 -28.48 -1.18
C MET A 103 -13.63 -29.03 -0.46
N ALA A 104 -13.76 -28.73 0.83
CA ALA A 104 -14.88 -29.13 1.67
C ALA A 104 -15.46 -27.93 2.43
N GLY A 105 -16.78 -27.88 2.55
CA GLY A 105 -17.51 -26.82 3.25
C GLY A 105 -19.02 -26.93 2.99
N GLN A 106 -19.79 -25.92 3.41
CA GLN A 106 -21.23 -25.85 3.11
C GLN A 106 -21.45 -25.38 1.67
N ALA A 107 -21.69 -26.32 0.76
CA ALA A 107 -21.90 -26.03 -0.65
C ALA A 107 -23.21 -25.27 -0.90
N ILE A 108 -23.14 -24.26 -1.78
CA ILE A 108 -24.26 -23.45 -2.28
C ILE A 108 -24.16 -23.40 -3.81
N ASP A 109 -25.27 -23.73 -4.48
CA ASP A 109 -25.35 -23.73 -5.94
C ASP A 109 -26.25 -22.61 -6.49
N GLU A 110 -26.35 -22.52 -7.81
CA GLU A 110 -27.11 -21.49 -8.52
C GLU A 110 -28.63 -21.51 -8.28
N ASN A 111 -29.17 -22.60 -7.72
CA ASN A 111 -30.59 -22.73 -7.38
C ASN A 111 -30.91 -22.26 -5.96
N ASP A 112 -29.89 -21.87 -5.19
CA ASP A 112 -30.10 -21.31 -3.86
C ASP A 112 -30.90 -20.00 -3.94
N SER A 113 -31.89 -19.86 -3.06
CA SER A 113 -32.83 -18.73 -3.11
C SER A 113 -32.22 -17.39 -2.70
N GLU A 114 -31.14 -17.41 -1.93
CA GLU A 114 -30.51 -16.21 -1.39
C GLU A 114 -29.23 -15.86 -2.16
N TYR A 115 -28.42 -16.87 -2.49
CA TYR A 115 -27.08 -16.67 -3.04
C TYR A 115 -26.92 -17.12 -4.50
N GLY A 116 -27.96 -17.70 -5.11
CA GLY A 116 -27.90 -18.28 -6.46
C GLY A 116 -27.35 -17.32 -7.53
N GLU A 117 -27.70 -16.03 -7.47
CA GLU A 117 -27.18 -15.01 -8.39
C GLU A 117 -25.66 -14.83 -8.28
N ALA A 118 -25.12 -14.80 -7.06
CA ALA A 118 -23.67 -14.69 -6.83
C ALA A 118 -22.93 -15.94 -7.32
N VAL A 119 -23.52 -17.14 -7.19
CA VAL A 119 -22.97 -18.38 -7.73
C VAL A 119 -22.98 -18.39 -9.26
N GLN A 120 -24.06 -17.92 -9.89
CA GLN A 120 -24.14 -17.79 -11.35
C GLN A 120 -23.07 -16.82 -11.87
N GLN A 121 -22.89 -15.68 -11.21
CA GLN A 121 -21.83 -14.73 -11.53
C GLN A 121 -20.45 -15.39 -11.43
N TYR A 122 -20.17 -16.13 -10.36
CA TYR A 122 -18.91 -16.84 -10.19
C TYR A 122 -18.65 -17.85 -11.31
N ASN A 123 -19.66 -18.68 -11.60
CA ASN A 123 -19.62 -19.69 -12.65
C ASN A 123 -19.35 -19.06 -14.02
N GLN A 124 -19.97 -17.92 -14.32
CA GLN A 124 -19.70 -17.15 -15.53
C GLN A 124 -18.26 -16.62 -15.57
N LEU A 125 -17.75 -16.08 -14.46
CA LEU A 125 -16.39 -15.55 -14.37
C LEU A 125 -15.32 -16.63 -14.58
N LYS A 126 -15.54 -17.84 -14.05
CA LYS A 126 -14.61 -18.97 -14.16
C LYS A 126 -14.83 -19.83 -15.40
N GLY A 127 -15.94 -19.65 -16.11
CA GLY A 127 -16.33 -20.52 -17.22
C GLY A 127 -16.64 -21.94 -16.79
N THR A 128 -17.10 -22.12 -15.55
CA THR A 128 -17.42 -23.41 -14.93
C THR A 128 -18.90 -23.47 -14.55
N SER A 129 -19.40 -24.66 -14.23
CA SER A 129 -20.70 -24.84 -13.58
C SER A 129 -20.45 -25.61 -12.28
N GLY A 130 -20.86 -25.05 -11.16
CA GLY A 130 -20.62 -25.66 -9.86
C GLY A 130 -21.21 -24.89 -8.70
N HIS A 131 -20.76 -25.29 -7.52
CA HIS A 131 -21.09 -24.65 -6.25
C HIS A 131 -19.92 -23.78 -5.76
N VAL A 132 -20.22 -22.93 -4.82
CA VAL A 132 -19.25 -22.24 -3.95
C VAL A 132 -19.55 -22.64 -2.50
N PHE A 133 -18.74 -22.20 -1.55
CA PHE A 133 -18.96 -22.51 -0.14
C PHE A 133 -19.48 -21.30 0.63
N LEU A 134 -20.57 -21.46 1.36
CA LEU A 134 -20.95 -20.52 2.40
C LEU A 134 -20.02 -20.72 3.60
N MET A 135 -19.37 -19.65 4.02
CA MET A 135 -18.60 -19.62 5.25
C MET A 135 -19.25 -18.71 6.29
N ASP A 136 -19.60 -19.32 7.41
CA ASP A 136 -20.16 -18.67 8.59
C ASP A 136 -19.53 -19.26 9.87
N SER A 137 -20.06 -18.88 11.04
CA SER A 137 -19.53 -19.32 12.34
C SER A 137 -19.59 -20.84 12.60
N THR A 138 -20.31 -21.60 11.78
CA THR A 138 -20.50 -23.05 11.91
C THR A 138 -19.99 -23.84 10.71
N HIS A 139 -19.76 -23.18 9.57
CA HIS A 139 -19.36 -23.82 8.31
C HIS A 139 -17.99 -23.32 7.86
N PRO A 140 -16.88 -23.89 8.35
CA PRO A 140 -15.56 -23.60 7.82
C PRO A 140 -15.37 -24.21 6.42
N VAL A 141 -14.40 -23.68 5.67
CA VAL A 141 -14.03 -24.17 4.34
C VAL A 141 -12.60 -24.68 4.41
N GLY A 142 -12.31 -25.86 3.88
CA GLY A 142 -10.96 -26.43 3.94
C GLY A 142 -10.58 -27.28 2.74
N PHE A 143 -9.28 -27.53 2.62
CA PHE A 143 -8.70 -28.38 1.59
C PHE A 143 -7.47 -29.09 2.12
N GLN A 144 -7.08 -30.18 1.45
CA GLN A 144 -5.86 -30.92 1.75
C GLN A 144 -4.76 -30.52 0.78
N ASN A 145 -3.58 -30.20 1.30
CA ASN A 145 -2.40 -30.03 0.48
C ASN A 145 -2.01 -31.38 -0.12
N LYS A 146 -2.05 -31.48 -1.45
CA LYS A 146 -1.62 -32.66 -2.21
C LYS A 146 -0.31 -32.44 -2.96
N SER A 147 0.35 -31.32 -2.73
CA SER A 147 1.65 -31.04 -3.32
C SER A 147 2.74 -31.89 -2.67
N THR A 148 3.65 -32.39 -3.50
CA THR A 148 4.72 -33.30 -3.06
C THR A 148 5.90 -32.57 -2.41
N GLU A 149 5.99 -31.26 -2.62
CA GLU A 149 7.05 -30.41 -2.09
C GLU A 149 6.63 -29.88 -0.71
N THR A 150 7.42 -30.13 0.31
CA THR A 150 7.26 -29.45 1.60
C THR A 150 7.97 -28.11 1.51
N GLY A 151 7.30 -27.02 1.89
CA GLY A 151 7.87 -25.68 1.81
C GLY A 151 6.89 -24.59 2.22
N LEU A 152 7.23 -23.34 1.91
CA LEU A 152 6.38 -22.18 2.14
C LEU A 152 5.48 -21.94 0.93
N TYR A 153 4.18 -21.90 1.19
CA TYR A 153 3.14 -21.65 0.21
C TYR A 153 2.46 -20.32 0.47
N TYR A 154 2.13 -19.60 -0.60
CA TYR A 154 1.34 -18.38 -0.53
C TYR A 154 -0.05 -18.63 -1.08
N LEU A 155 -1.05 -18.10 -0.39
CA LEU A 155 -2.45 -18.34 -0.70
C LEU A 155 -3.08 -17.10 -1.32
N ALA A 156 -3.98 -17.32 -2.27
CA ALA A 156 -5.02 -16.35 -2.63
C ALA A 156 -6.39 -17.03 -2.58
N ILE A 157 -7.43 -16.26 -2.28
CA ILE A 157 -8.79 -16.78 -2.10
C ILE A 157 -9.75 -15.97 -2.96
N ASP A 158 -10.59 -16.66 -3.73
CA ASP A 158 -11.77 -16.03 -4.31
C ASP A 158 -12.86 -15.90 -3.23
N TYR A 159 -13.36 -14.70 -2.99
CA TYR A 159 -14.43 -14.45 -2.03
C TYR A 159 -15.45 -13.44 -2.55
N TYR A 160 -16.65 -13.51 -1.97
CA TYR A 160 -17.74 -12.57 -2.17
C TYR A 160 -18.32 -12.18 -0.81
N GLU A 161 -18.36 -10.88 -0.51
CA GLU A 161 -18.93 -10.36 0.74
C GLU A 161 -20.45 -10.41 0.73
N ILE A 162 -21.05 -11.11 1.69
CA ILE A 162 -22.50 -11.23 1.80
C ILE A 162 -23.09 -10.00 2.53
N GLU A 163 -22.41 -9.52 3.56
CA GLU A 163 -22.95 -8.49 4.46
C GLU A 163 -22.69 -7.04 4.00
N ASP A 164 -23.63 -6.14 4.29
CA ASP A 164 -23.54 -4.69 4.02
C ASP A 164 -22.92 -3.89 5.19
N THR A 165 -22.34 -4.58 6.16
CA THR A 165 -21.67 -3.97 7.32
C THR A 165 -20.50 -3.09 6.88
N ILE A 166 -20.24 -2.01 7.62
CA ILE A 166 -19.15 -1.08 7.30
C ILE A 166 -17.79 -1.71 7.61
N ASP A 167 -17.73 -2.55 8.63
CA ASP A 167 -16.51 -3.24 9.03
C ASP A 167 -16.09 -4.24 7.95
N ASN A 168 -14.78 -4.33 7.70
CA ASN A 168 -14.23 -5.35 6.82
C ASN A 168 -14.46 -6.75 7.41
N THR A 169 -14.74 -7.69 6.52
CA THR A 169 -14.83 -9.11 6.84
C THR A 169 -13.48 -9.66 7.26
N GLN A 170 -13.47 -10.61 8.21
CA GLN A 170 -12.26 -11.20 8.78
C GLN A 170 -12.38 -12.71 8.81
N ILE A 171 -11.28 -13.36 8.47
CA ILE A 171 -11.15 -14.81 8.44
C ILE A 171 -9.96 -15.25 9.27
N SER A 172 -9.92 -16.51 9.66
CA SER A 172 -8.70 -17.13 10.16
C SER A 172 -8.29 -18.28 9.25
N ILE A 173 -6.99 -18.51 9.13
CA ILE A 173 -6.44 -19.66 8.41
C ILE A 173 -5.64 -20.50 9.41
N LYS A 174 -5.95 -21.79 9.43
CA LYS A 174 -5.29 -22.81 10.24
C LYS A 174 -4.72 -23.90 9.36
N VAL A 175 -3.62 -24.49 9.82
CA VAL A 175 -3.01 -25.69 9.23
C VAL A 175 -3.06 -26.78 10.29
N ASN A 176 -3.63 -27.94 9.93
CA ASN A 176 -3.83 -29.07 10.83
C ASN A 176 -4.56 -28.72 12.15
N GLY A 177 -5.46 -27.73 12.10
CA GLY A 177 -6.24 -27.26 13.25
C GLY A 177 -5.54 -26.21 14.11
N GLU A 178 -4.32 -25.78 13.77
CA GLU A 178 -3.56 -24.78 14.51
C GLU A 178 -3.29 -23.52 13.68
N SER A 179 -3.32 -22.35 14.31
CA SER A 179 -2.88 -21.09 13.69
C SER A 179 -1.36 -21.02 13.73
N LEU A 180 -0.72 -20.94 12.55
CA LEU A 180 0.74 -20.92 12.46
C LEU A 180 1.37 -19.67 13.07
N PHE A 181 0.69 -18.54 12.98
CA PHE A 181 1.12 -17.26 13.54
C PHE A 181 -0.10 -16.42 13.97
N TYR A 182 0.14 -15.41 14.79
CA TYR A 182 -0.89 -14.59 15.41
C TYR A 182 -1.82 -13.91 14.38
N GLU A 183 -1.23 -13.35 13.33
CA GLU A 183 -1.95 -12.66 12.25
C GLU A 183 -2.85 -13.61 11.46
N SER A 184 -2.54 -14.91 11.40
CA SER A 184 -3.39 -15.92 10.73
C SER A 184 -4.72 -16.15 11.45
N GLN A 185 -4.87 -15.66 12.70
CA GLN A 185 -6.12 -15.70 13.45
C GLN A 185 -7.10 -14.61 13.02
N THR A 186 -6.62 -13.55 12.35
CA THR A 186 -7.45 -12.43 11.93
C THR A 186 -6.84 -11.79 10.69
N LEU A 187 -7.19 -12.36 9.54
CA LEU A 187 -6.86 -11.86 8.22
C LEU A 187 -8.04 -11.04 7.69
N VAL A 188 -7.76 -9.83 7.24
CA VAL A 188 -8.79 -8.90 6.74
C VAL A 188 -9.05 -9.19 5.26
N MET A 189 -10.31 -9.37 4.90
CA MET A 189 -10.79 -9.45 3.53
C MET A 189 -11.31 -8.05 3.14
N PRO A 190 -10.57 -7.26 2.32
CA PRO A 190 -10.89 -5.86 2.10
C PRO A 190 -12.23 -5.67 1.40
N SER A 191 -13.07 -4.77 1.90
CA SER A 191 -14.26 -4.34 1.16
C SER A 191 -13.92 -3.35 0.06
N LYS A 192 -14.75 -3.32 -0.99
CA LYS A 192 -14.71 -2.23 -1.99
C LYS A 192 -15.96 -1.37 -1.88
N TRP A 193 -15.75 -0.06 -1.91
CA TRP A 193 -16.79 0.95 -1.77
C TRP A 193 -16.73 1.95 -2.92
N VAL A 194 -17.86 2.25 -3.53
CA VAL A 194 -18.01 3.29 -4.56
C VAL A 194 -18.92 4.40 -4.06
N LEU A 195 -18.83 5.58 -4.66
CA LEU A 195 -19.87 6.58 -4.48
C LEU A 195 -21.11 6.13 -5.28
N SER A 196 -22.30 6.40 -4.76
CA SER A 196 -23.56 6.03 -5.41
C SER A 196 -23.78 6.71 -6.76
N THR A 197 -23.08 7.81 -7.01
CA THR A 197 -23.01 8.49 -8.30
C THR A 197 -21.71 9.30 -8.38
N THR A 198 -21.26 9.60 -9.60
CA THR A 198 -20.17 10.54 -9.87
C THR A 198 -20.65 11.99 -9.97
N GLU A 199 -21.96 12.21 -9.94
CA GLU A 199 -22.59 13.53 -10.01
C GLU A 199 -22.82 14.13 -8.63
N PHE A 200 -22.38 15.37 -8.41
CA PHE A 200 -22.49 16.06 -7.12
C PHE A 200 -23.68 17.01 -7.12
N THR A 201 -24.71 16.69 -6.35
CA THR A 201 -25.87 17.57 -6.16
C THR A 201 -25.50 18.81 -5.35
N LEU A 202 -26.25 19.90 -5.52
CA LEU A 202 -25.99 21.16 -4.82
C LEU A 202 -26.94 21.37 -3.64
N ASP A 203 -26.44 21.97 -2.56
CA ASP A 203 -27.24 22.46 -1.44
C ASP A 203 -27.89 23.83 -1.75
N ARG A 204 -28.64 24.38 -0.78
CA ARG A 204 -29.30 25.70 -0.92
C ARG A 204 -28.34 26.90 -1.05
N TYR A 205 -27.05 26.69 -0.79
CA TYR A 205 -25.98 27.67 -0.92
C TYR A 205 -25.13 27.41 -2.17
N GLU A 206 -25.59 26.52 -3.04
CA GLU A 206 -24.91 26.07 -4.25
C GLU A 206 -23.56 25.37 -3.99
N ASN A 207 -23.37 24.77 -2.80
CA ASN A 207 -22.24 23.92 -2.47
C ASN A 207 -22.51 22.46 -2.88
N GLU A 208 -21.46 21.73 -3.25
CA GLU A 208 -21.60 20.31 -3.58
C GLU A 208 -21.80 19.45 -2.33
N ILE A 209 -22.69 18.47 -2.45
CA ILE A 209 -22.99 17.44 -1.46
C ILE A 209 -22.36 16.13 -1.94
N GLN A 210 -21.64 15.45 -1.05
CA GLN A 210 -21.07 14.15 -1.36
C GLN A 210 -22.16 13.07 -1.46
N PRO A 211 -22.16 12.25 -2.53
CA PRO A 211 -23.03 11.08 -2.64
C PRO A 211 -22.77 10.05 -1.53
N SER A 212 -23.78 9.22 -1.24
CA SER A 212 -23.62 8.09 -0.32
C SER A 212 -22.59 7.07 -0.81
N SER A 213 -22.02 6.30 0.12
CA SER A 213 -21.16 5.15 -0.20
C SER A 213 -22.01 3.89 -0.40
N ILE A 214 -21.66 3.08 -1.40
CA ILE A 214 -22.27 1.75 -1.65
C ILE A 214 -21.15 0.70 -1.63
N LYS A 215 -21.37 -0.40 -0.90
CA LYS A 215 -20.45 -1.55 -0.92
C LYS A 215 -20.63 -2.29 -2.25
N VAL A 216 -19.52 -2.59 -2.91
CA VAL A 216 -19.51 -3.35 -4.16
C VAL A 216 -19.67 -4.82 -3.83
N LYS A 217 -20.68 -5.44 -4.41
CA LYS A 217 -21.00 -6.87 -4.28
C LYS A 217 -20.53 -7.58 -5.53
N ASP A 218 -19.33 -8.14 -5.46
CA ASP A 218 -18.66 -8.80 -6.58
C ASP A 218 -17.67 -9.85 -6.05
N TRP A 219 -17.19 -10.72 -6.94
CA TRP A 219 -16.15 -11.67 -6.64
C TRP A 219 -14.77 -11.02 -6.71
N TYR A 220 -13.97 -11.27 -5.68
CA TYR A 220 -12.62 -10.76 -5.55
C TYR A 220 -11.64 -11.90 -5.38
N ASN A 221 -10.46 -11.76 -5.98
CA ASN A 221 -9.32 -12.62 -5.69
C ASN A 221 -8.39 -11.87 -4.73
N GLN A 222 -8.19 -12.39 -3.53
CA GLN A 222 -7.37 -11.76 -2.50
C GLN A 222 -6.18 -12.64 -2.13
N PRO A 223 -4.96 -12.25 -2.51
CA PRO A 223 -3.73 -12.78 -1.92
C PRO A 223 -3.71 -12.50 -0.41
N ILE A 224 -3.25 -13.47 0.37
CA ILE A 224 -3.23 -13.37 1.82
C ILE A 224 -1.97 -12.62 2.25
N SER A 225 -2.15 -11.39 2.74
CA SER A 225 -1.08 -10.47 3.14
C SER A 225 -1.46 -9.69 4.38
N ASP A 226 -0.51 -8.93 4.94
CA ASP A 226 -0.78 -8.04 6.05
C ASP A 226 -1.53 -6.79 5.59
N TYR A 227 -2.81 -6.70 5.97
CA TYR A 227 -3.66 -5.54 5.68
C TYR A 227 -3.15 -4.22 6.29
N LYS A 228 -2.34 -4.27 7.35
CA LYS A 228 -1.77 -3.06 7.97
C LYS A 228 -0.45 -2.63 7.34
N GLY A 229 0.13 -3.46 6.46
CA GLY A 229 1.41 -3.20 5.82
C GLY A 229 2.60 -3.17 6.78
N MET A 230 2.52 -3.83 7.93
CA MET A 230 3.69 -4.03 8.81
C MET A 230 4.63 -5.09 8.22
N HIS A 231 4.07 -6.06 7.51
CA HIS A 231 4.82 -7.01 6.69
C HIS A 231 4.69 -6.66 5.21
N THR A 232 5.83 -6.49 4.55
CA THR A 232 5.87 -6.43 3.09
C THR A 232 5.61 -7.82 2.53
N GLY A 233 4.71 -7.91 1.55
CA GLY A 233 4.49 -9.15 0.82
C GLY A 233 3.36 -10.03 1.34
N LEU A 234 3.37 -11.30 0.91
CA LEU A 234 2.36 -12.28 1.26
C LEU A 234 2.73 -13.03 2.54
N PHE A 235 1.72 -13.53 3.25
CA PHE A 235 1.94 -14.44 4.37
C PHE A 235 2.27 -15.84 3.83
N ALA A 236 3.42 -16.36 4.23
CA ALA A 236 3.86 -17.70 3.88
C ALA A 236 3.32 -18.72 4.90
N PHE A 237 2.77 -19.82 4.40
CA PHE A 237 2.29 -20.95 5.19
C PHE A 237 3.21 -22.15 4.92
N GLU A 238 3.91 -22.64 5.94
CA GLU A 238 4.67 -23.88 5.83
C GLU A 238 3.71 -25.07 5.73
N LEU A 239 3.69 -25.74 4.57
CA LEU A 239 2.83 -26.90 4.31
C LEU A 239 3.66 -28.11 3.89
N SER A 240 3.19 -29.28 4.31
CA SER A 240 3.65 -30.60 3.90
C SER A 240 2.53 -31.37 3.19
N PHE A 241 2.89 -32.48 2.55
CA PHE A 241 1.91 -33.39 1.96
C PHE A 241 0.87 -33.85 3.01
N ASP A 242 -0.40 -33.77 2.63
CA ASP A 242 -1.58 -34.14 3.41
C ASP A 242 -1.97 -33.19 4.54
N ASP A 243 -1.27 -32.05 4.70
CA ASP A 243 -1.68 -31.01 5.63
C ASP A 243 -3.06 -30.47 5.27
N VAL A 244 -3.91 -30.28 6.27
CA VAL A 244 -5.26 -29.74 6.11
C VAL A 244 -5.23 -28.24 6.37
N VAL A 245 -5.57 -27.46 5.35
CA VAL A 245 -5.75 -26.01 5.48
C VAL A 245 -7.24 -25.72 5.70
N THR A 246 -7.57 -25.00 6.75
CA THR A 246 -8.94 -24.61 7.10
C THR A 246 -9.05 -23.10 7.21
N ILE A 247 -10.01 -22.54 6.48
CA ILE A 247 -10.44 -21.15 6.53
C ILE A 247 -11.69 -21.09 7.41
N GLU A 248 -11.64 -20.31 8.48
CA GLU A 248 -12.72 -20.18 9.45
C GLU A 248 -13.22 -18.73 9.55
N TYR A 249 -14.50 -18.60 9.89
CA TYR A 249 -15.14 -17.33 10.20
C TYR A 249 -14.52 -16.66 11.45
N VAL A 250 -14.25 -15.35 11.36
CA VAL A 250 -13.95 -14.49 12.52
C VAL A 250 -15.05 -13.44 12.68
N ASN A 251 -15.30 -12.68 11.61
CA ASN A 251 -16.48 -11.83 11.47
C ASN A 251 -16.92 -11.82 9.99
N GLY A 252 -18.18 -11.50 9.71
CA GLY A 252 -18.68 -11.36 8.35
C GLY A 252 -18.81 -12.67 7.56
N GLN A 253 -20.00 -12.97 7.08
CA GLN A 253 -20.21 -14.13 6.21
C GLN A 253 -19.66 -13.91 4.80
N LEU A 254 -19.08 -14.96 4.21
CA LEU A 254 -18.54 -14.94 2.85
C LEU A 254 -19.07 -16.12 2.04
N LEU A 255 -19.19 -15.92 0.73
CA LEU A 255 -19.07 -17.04 -0.20
C LEU A 255 -17.59 -17.20 -0.56
N ILE A 256 -17.09 -18.42 -0.51
CA ILE A 256 -15.72 -18.79 -0.83
C ILE A 256 -15.72 -19.62 -2.11
N GLY A 257 -14.93 -19.16 -3.08
CA GLY A 257 -14.71 -19.83 -4.35
C GLY A 257 -13.47 -20.73 -4.30
N GLN A 258 -12.62 -20.61 -5.31
CA GLN A 258 -11.36 -21.34 -5.41
C GLN A 258 -10.30 -20.74 -4.50
N VAL A 259 -9.38 -21.59 -4.04
CA VAL A 259 -8.15 -21.18 -3.37
C VAL A 259 -6.98 -21.44 -4.33
N TYR A 260 -5.96 -20.59 -4.26
CA TYR A 260 -4.82 -20.63 -5.16
C TYR A 260 -3.53 -20.69 -4.38
N TYR A 261 -2.61 -21.54 -4.82
CA TYR A 261 -1.19 -21.34 -4.59
C TYR A 261 -0.69 -20.33 -5.62
N VAL A 262 -0.08 -19.27 -5.12
CA VAL A 262 0.46 -18.16 -5.91
C VAL A 262 1.94 -17.98 -5.59
N VAL A 263 2.66 -17.33 -6.49
CA VAL A 263 4.05 -16.95 -6.26
C VAL A 263 4.09 -15.51 -5.76
N GLU A 264 4.90 -15.27 -4.74
CA GLU A 264 5.22 -13.93 -4.28
C GLU A 264 6.17 -13.26 -5.29
N GLU A 265 5.67 -12.28 -6.05
CA GLU A 265 6.51 -11.57 -7.01
C GLU A 265 7.48 -10.62 -6.32
N GLU A 266 8.78 -10.79 -6.55
CA GLU A 266 9.77 -9.82 -6.12
C GLU A 266 9.58 -8.49 -6.87
N ILE A 267 9.38 -7.41 -6.11
CA ILE A 267 9.34 -6.06 -6.68
C ILE A 267 10.76 -5.70 -7.14
N PRO A 268 10.99 -5.43 -8.45
CA PRO A 268 12.33 -5.16 -8.94
C PRO A 268 12.87 -3.86 -8.35
N SER A 269 14.15 -3.87 -7.96
CA SER A 269 14.83 -2.64 -7.55
C SER A 269 14.77 -1.58 -8.65
N TYR A 270 14.83 -0.30 -8.27
CA TYR A 270 14.87 0.79 -9.24
C TYR A 270 16.03 0.66 -10.24
N ALA A 271 17.18 0.12 -9.79
CA ALA A 271 18.32 -0.17 -10.67
C ALA A 271 18.01 -1.29 -11.68
N SER A 272 17.34 -2.37 -11.24
CA SER A 272 16.91 -3.48 -12.11
C SER A 272 15.86 -3.02 -13.13
N TYR A 273 14.91 -2.18 -12.71
CA TYR A 273 13.92 -1.57 -13.58
C TYR A 273 14.59 -0.69 -14.65
N LEU A 274 15.50 0.21 -14.26
CA LEU A 274 16.23 1.06 -15.20
C LEU A 274 17.09 0.27 -16.18
N SER A 275 17.72 -0.81 -15.74
CA SER A 275 18.51 -1.68 -16.62
C SER A 275 17.65 -2.36 -17.68
N SER A 276 16.47 -2.85 -17.30
CA SER A 276 15.54 -3.54 -18.21
C SER A 276 14.75 -2.58 -19.11
N HIS A 277 14.57 -1.32 -18.72
CA HIS A 277 13.73 -0.34 -19.43
C HIS A 277 14.47 0.92 -19.90
N GLY A 278 15.79 1.01 -19.74
CA GLY A 278 16.55 2.25 -20.01
C GLY A 278 16.56 2.74 -21.45
N SER A 279 16.10 1.92 -22.40
CA SER A 279 15.90 2.30 -23.82
C SER A 279 14.43 2.48 -24.21
N ALA A 280 13.50 2.29 -23.28
CA ALA A 280 12.08 2.54 -23.52
C ALA A 280 11.86 4.03 -23.81
N GLY A 281 10.93 4.32 -24.72
CA GLY A 281 10.51 5.69 -25.00
C GLY A 281 9.93 6.31 -23.72
N VAL A 282 10.37 7.53 -23.39
CA VAL A 282 9.78 8.29 -22.30
C VAL A 282 8.42 8.81 -22.78
N VAL A 283 7.37 8.48 -22.05
CA VAL A 283 6.03 9.05 -22.27
C VAL A 283 6.06 10.48 -21.73
N ASP A 284 5.83 11.46 -22.60
CA ASP A 284 5.76 12.90 -22.28
C ASP A 284 4.29 13.40 -22.24
N ASP A 285 3.34 12.46 -22.15
CA ASP A 285 1.93 12.78 -22.04
C ASP A 285 1.59 13.24 -20.61
N GLU A 286 0.84 14.32 -20.49
CA GLU A 286 0.27 14.77 -19.22
C GLU A 286 -1.05 14.03 -18.96
N ILE A 287 -1.07 13.17 -17.94
CA ILE A 287 -2.30 12.50 -17.49
C ILE A 287 -2.84 13.24 -16.26
N VAL A 288 -3.98 13.90 -16.46
CA VAL A 288 -4.66 14.67 -15.41
C VAL A 288 -5.78 13.84 -14.81
N ILE A 289 -5.65 13.46 -13.53
CA ILE A 289 -6.66 12.69 -12.79
C ILE A 289 -7.14 13.53 -11.61
N ALA A 290 -8.46 13.71 -11.51
CA ALA A 290 -9.05 14.39 -10.38
C ALA A 290 -9.25 13.47 -9.18
N ALA A 291 -9.13 14.03 -7.97
CA ALA A 291 -9.49 13.35 -6.72
C ALA A 291 -10.95 12.83 -6.70
N ARG A 292 -11.85 13.44 -7.49
CA ARG A 292 -13.25 13.00 -7.62
C ARG A 292 -13.40 11.67 -8.36
N ASN A 293 -12.44 11.32 -9.21
CA ASN A 293 -12.52 10.17 -10.11
C ASN A 293 -11.95 8.92 -9.44
N MET A 294 -12.36 8.65 -8.19
CA MET A 294 -12.00 7.43 -7.48
C MET A 294 -12.75 6.25 -8.11
N SER A 295 -12.01 5.24 -8.56
CA SER A 295 -12.60 4.01 -9.08
C SER A 295 -13.34 3.24 -7.96
N TYR A 296 -12.67 3.06 -6.83
CA TYR A 296 -13.24 2.50 -5.59
C TYR A 296 -12.42 2.96 -4.39
N ARG A 297 -12.90 2.64 -3.20
CA ARG A 297 -12.29 2.91 -1.89
C ARG A 297 -12.31 1.63 -1.07
N ASN A 298 -11.31 1.40 -0.22
CA ASN A 298 -11.27 0.24 0.69
C ASN A 298 -12.06 0.47 1.98
N ASP A 299 -12.56 1.69 2.22
CA ASP A 299 -13.33 2.06 3.40
C ASP A 299 -14.43 3.08 3.03
N ALA A 300 -15.63 2.90 3.59
CA ALA A 300 -16.79 3.74 3.33
C ALA A 300 -16.62 5.20 3.79
N SER A 301 -15.72 5.45 4.76
CA SER A 301 -15.46 6.73 5.39
C SER A 301 -14.51 7.63 4.59
N ILE A 302 -13.74 7.06 3.65
CA ILE A 302 -12.88 7.81 2.74
C ILE A 302 -13.75 8.77 1.94
N ARG A 303 -13.55 10.07 2.12
CA ARG A 303 -14.47 11.09 1.60
C ARG A 303 -13.73 12.25 0.97
N LEU A 304 -14.46 13.01 0.17
CA LEU A 304 -13.97 14.23 -0.44
C LEU A 304 -14.19 15.42 0.49
N ARG A 305 -13.37 16.46 0.30
CA ARG A 305 -13.56 17.77 0.91
C ARG A 305 -13.32 18.87 -0.14
N PRO A 306 -13.90 20.06 0.06
CA PRO A 306 -13.54 21.23 -0.74
C PRO A 306 -12.25 21.85 -0.21
N GLU A 307 -11.36 22.21 -1.12
CA GLU A 307 -10.14 22.97 -0.85
C GLU A 307 -10.07 24.18 -1.78
N GLN A 308 -9.79 25.36 -1.23
CA GLN A 308 -9.69 26.60 -2.01
C GLN A 308 -8.27 26.83 -2.53
N ASP A 309 -7.71 25.80 -3.16
CA ASP A 309 -6.40 25.86 -3.81
C ASP A 309 -6.58 26.07 -5.32
N PRO A 310 -6.07 27.18 -5.91
CA PRO A 310 -6.21 27.47 -7.34
C PRO A 310 -5.49 26.49 -8.26
N SER A 311 -4.62 25.60 -7.74
CA SER A 311 -3.99 24.52 -8.51
C SER A 311 -4.91 23.31 -8.72
N ASN A 312 -6.07 23.26 -8.06
CA ASN A 312 -7.01 22.15 -8.17
C ASN A 312 -8.00 22.32 -9.34
N LEU A 313 -8.26 21.23 -10.08
CA LEU A 313 -9.18 21.18 -11.22
C LEU A 313 -10.60 21.67 -10.93
N TYR A 314 -11.10 21.49 -9.71
CA TYR A 314 -12.45 21.89 -9.32
C TYR A 314 -12.44 23.01 -8.27
N TYR A 315 -11.44 23.88 -8.32
CA TYR A 315 -11.38 25.08 -7.51
C TYR A 315 -12.55 26.04 -7.80
N ASN A 316 -13.10 26.65 -6.74
CA ASN A 316 -14.07 27.73 -6.88
C ASN A 316 -13.92 28.73 -5.71
N THR A 317 -13.95 30.03 -6.03
CA THR A 317 -13.78 31.11 -5.05
C THR A 317 -15.01 31.34 -4.17
N GLN A 318 -16.20 31.00 -4.66
CA GLN A 318 -17.48 31.36 -4.05
C GLN A 318 -18.19 30.16 -3.43
N PHE A 319 -18.13 29.01 -4.09
CA PHE A 319 -18.85 27.80 -3.69
C PHE A 319 -17.90 26.69 -3.30
N LEU A 320 -18.32 25.87 -2.35
CA LEU A 320 -17.56 24.69 -1.93
C LEU A 320 -17.75 23.58 -2.96
N ARG A 321 -16.65 23.21 -3.62
CA ARG A 321 -16.57 22.16 -4.64
C ARG A 321 -15.64 21.06 -4.13
N LEU A 322 -16.14 19.84 -3.99
CA LEU A 322 -15.43 18.67 -3.44
C LEU A 322 -14.27 18.26 -4.32
N ASN A 323 -13.02 18.50 -3.96
CA ASN A 323 -11.94 18.46 -4.94
C ASN A 323 -10.65 17.81 -4.44
N VAL A 324 -10.63 17.37 -3.18
CA VAL A 324 -9.50 16.68 -2.54
C VAL A 324 -10.02 15.48 -1.75
N ILE A 325 -9.29 14.37 -1.75
CA ILE A 325 -9.53 13.26 -0.80
C ILE A 325 -9.13 13.73 0.59
N PHE A 326 -10.05 13.67 1.54
CA PHE A 326 -9.81 14.18 2.88
C PHE A 326 -8.76 13.34 3.60
N GLY A 327 -7.58 13.91 3.85
CA GLY A 327 -6.46 13.19 4.48
C GLY A 327 -6.82 12.54 5.82
N ASP A 328 -7.67 13.14 6.65
CA ASP A 328 -8.08 12.54 7.92
C ASP A 328 -8.98 11.31 7.76
N SER A 329 -9.56 11.10 6.56
CA SER A 329 -10.29 9.89 6.23
C SER A 329 -9.41 8.77 5.68
N TRP A 330 -8.10 9.00 5.54
CA TRP A 330 -7.11 8.04 5.04
C TRP A 330 -5.85 8.04 5.93
N GLN A 331 -6.05 7.74 7.22
CA GLN A 331 -4.97 7.72 8.22
C GLN A 331 -4.38 6.33 8.46
N ASN A 332 -5.11 5.28 8.09
CA ASN A 332 -4.63 3.91 8.16
C ASN A 332 -4.13 3.51 6.77
N SER A 333 -2.93 2.93 6.72
CA SER A 333 -2.48 2.14 5.58
C SER A 333 -3.55 1.10 5.26
N GLY A 334 -3.85 0.95 3.98
CA GLY A 334 -4.80 -0.03 3.47
C GLY A 334 -4.13 -1.25 2.89
#